data_AF-A0A2E5KRF7-F1
#
_entry.id   AF-A0A2E5KRF7-F1
#
_cell.length_a   1.000
_cell.length_b   1.000
_cell.length_c   1.000
_cell.angle_alpha   90.00
_cell.angle_beta   90.00
_cell.angle_gamma   90.00
#
_symmetry.space_group_name_H-M   'P 1'
#
loop_
_entity.id
_entity.type
_entity.pdbx_description
1 polymer ?
#
loop_
_entity_poly.entity_id
_entity_poly.type
_entity_poly.pdbx_seq_one_letter_code
_entity_poly.pdbx_strand_id
1 'polypeptide(L)'
;MGNPLLREVAAPVENARADGVSRLAEDMKETLIDIDSRGIAAPQVSVGQRLVVYRLPAEHLPKDSRTEPVPWTAMVNPVIEPLSDNTQMIWERCLSLPGLFGKVKRHRDIRITYSTLDGTPEERIAHGFHAMLLQHECDHLDGVLYPMRIEDIKTEFSFASEFGDGVTHFDYSTAEFDGLPDE
;
A
#
# COMPACT_ATOMS: atom_id res chain seq x y z
N MET A 1 -3.55 -5.25 13.91
CA MET A 1 -5.01 -5.19 14.09
C MET A 1 -5.31 -5.19 15.58
N GLY A 2 -6.37 -4.51 16.02
CA GLY A 2 -6.70 -4.41 17.45
C GLY A 2 -6.08 -3.20 18.16
N ASN A 3 -4.90 -2.72 17.76
CA ASN A 3 -4.38 -1.41 18.19
C ASN A 3 -5.38 -0.30 17.80
N PRO A 4 -5.85 0.56 18.73
CA PRO A 4 -6.79 1.64 18.43
C PRO A 4 -6.29 2.61 17.36
N LEU A 5 -4.98 2.90 17.32
CA LEU A 5 -4.39 3.86 16.40
C LEU A 5 -4.60 3.48 14.93
N LEU A 6 -4.70 2.18 14.62
CA LEU A 6 -5.00 1.68 13.28
C LEU A 6 -6.45 1.96 12.79
N ARG A 7 -7.29 2.54 13.64
CA ARG A 7 -8.69 2.88 13.36
C ARG A 7 -8.94 4.38 13.38
N GLU A 8 -7.91 5.15 13.71
CA GLU A 8 -7.99 6.60 13.79
C GLU A 8 -7.58 7.21 12.44
N VAL A 9 -8.19 8.35 12.11
CA VAL A 9 -7.73 9.15 10.98
C VAL A 9 -6.43 9.86 11.38
N ALA A 10 -5.35 9.59 10.65
CA ALA A 10 -4.05 10.15 10.91
C ALA A 10 -4.05 11.68 10.69
N ALA A 11 -3.33 12.40 11.56
CA ALA A 11 -3.21 13.84 11.49
C ALA A 11 -2.33 14.26 10.30
N PRO A 12 -2.67 15.34 9.58
CA PRO A 12 -1.79 15.90 8.56
C PRO A 12 -0.43 16.27 9.14
N VAL A 13 0.62 16.06 8.36
CA VAL A 13 1.97 16.57 8.65
C VAL A 13 2.02 18.04 8.27
N GLU A 14 2.15 18.93 9.25
CA GLU A 14 2.15 20.39 9.03
C GLU A 14 3.39 20.88 8.26
N ASN A 15 4.55 20.26 8.51
CA ASN A 15 5.81 20.64 7.87
C ASN A 15 6.58 19.38 7.43
N ALA A 16 6.54 19.08 6.14
CA ALA A 16 7.26 17.95 5.54
C ALA A 16 8.78 18.00 5.79
N ARG A 17 9.35 19.22 5.90
CA ARG A 17 10.80 19.44 6.10
C ARG A 17 11.25 19.32 7.55
N ALA A 18 10.34 19.03 8.48
CA ALA A 18 10.74 18.87 9.87
C ALA A 18 11.61 17.62 10.02
N ASP A 19 12.74 17.72 10.73
CA ASP A 19 13.68 16.60 10.89
C ASP A 19 13.01 15.33 11.44
N GLY A 20 11.95 15.48 12.25
CA GLY A 20 11.17 14.35 12.76
C GLY A 20 10.49 13.52 11.67
N VAL A 21 10.05 14.16 10.58
CA VAL A 21 9.37 13.48 9.45
C VAL A 21 10.38 12.66 8.66
N SER A 22 11.56 13.23 8.36
CA SER A 22 12.62 12.51 7.66
C SER A 22 13.16 11.34 8.48
N ARG A 23 13.33 11.50 9.80
CA ARG A 23 13.71 10.38 10.68
C ARG A 23 12.67 9.27 10.69
N LEU A 24 11.40 9.62 10.85
CA LEU A 24 10.30 8.65 10.81
C LEU A 24 10.25 7.89 9.48
N ALA A 25 10.44 8.60 8.35
CA ALA A 25 10.46 7.95 7.04
C ALA A 25 11.63 6.97 6.88
N GLU A 26 12.80 7.26 7.46
CA GLU A 26 13.93 6.32 7.46
C GLU A 26 13.66 5.12 8.36
N ASP A 27 13.13 5.32 9.57
CA ASP A 27 12.74 4.22 10.48
C ASP A 27 11.69 3.28 9.83
N MET A 28 10.72 3.86 9.12
CA MET A 28 9.72 3.11 8.33
C MET A 28 10.35 2.33 7.17
N LYS A 29 11.34 2.93 6.49
CA LYS A 29 12.09 2.26 5.42
C LYS A 29 12.92 1.09 5.97
N GLU A 30 13.63 1.27 7.08
CA GLU A 30 14.37 0.19 7.74
C GLU A 30 13.42 -0.96 8.12
N THR A 31 12.26 -0.63 8.69
CA THR A 31 11.22 -1.62 8.99
C THR A 31 10.81 -2.41 7.74
N LEU A 32 10.61 -1.76 6.60
CA LEU A 32 10.25 -2.42 5.34
C LEU A 32 11.34 -3.32 4.77
N ILE A 33 12.61 -2.97 4.98
CA ILE A 33 13.76 -3.78 4.57
C ILE A 33 13.79 -5.07 5.39
N ASP A 34 13.64 -4.97 6.70
CA ASP A 34 13.75 -6.12 7.62
C ASP A 34 12.71 -7.21 7.37
N ILE A 35 11.51 -6.81 6.90
CA ILE A 35 10.37 -7.71 6.69
C ILE A 35 10.08 -8.02 5.22
N ASP A 36 10.93 -7.52 4.30
CA ASP A 36 10.76 -7.62 2.86
C ASP A 36 9.35 -7.24 2.35
N SER A 37 8.88 -6.05 2.74
CA SER A 37 7.58 -5.51 2.31
C SER A 37 7.75 -4.33 1.34
N ARG A 38 6.64 -3.98 0.69
CA ARG A 38 6.58 -2.97 -0.38
C ARG A 38 6.06 -1.61 0.09
N GLY A 39 5.28 -1.57 1.17
CA GLY A 39 4.67 -0.35 1.68
C GLY A 39 4.34 -0.44 3.17
N ILE A 40 4.41 0.72 3.83
CA ILE A 40 3.96 0.91 5.21
C ILE A 40 3.48 2.34 5.41
N ALA A 41 2.41 2.49 6.18
CA ALA A 41 1.90 3.77 6.67
C ALA A 41 2.31 4.02 8.13
N ALA A 42 2.56 5.28 8.49
CA ALA A 42 3.00 5.65 9.83
C ALA A 42 2.11 5.12 10.98
N PRO A 43 0.77 5.02 10.83
CA PRO A 43 -0.08 4.39 11.84
C PRO A 43 0.32 2.95 12.20
N GLN A 44 0.90 2.20 11.26
CA GLN A 44 1.34 0.82 11.48
C GLN A 44 2.59 0.74 12.36
N VAL A 45 3.36 1.81 12.48
CA VAL A 45 4.47 1.98 13.44
C VAL A 45 4.07 2.85 14.63
N SER A 46 2.76 2.93 14.92
CA SER A 46 2.18 3.66 16.05
C SER A 46 2.40 5.18 16.03
N VAL A 47 2.53 5.77 14.83
CA VAL A 47 2.60 7.22 14.65
C VAL A 47 1.40 7.71 13.86
N GLY A 48 0.52 8.47 14.49
CA GLY A 48 -0.73 8.98 13.90
C GLY A 48 -0.54 10.17 12.94
N GLN A 49 0.38 10.06 11.99
CA GLN A 49 0.66 11.09 10.97
C GLN A 49 0.41 10.58 9.56
N ARG A 50 0.01 11.47 8.65
CA ARG A 50 -0.18 11.16 7.22
C ARG A 50 1.13 11.04 6.48
N LEU A 51 1.83 9.93 6.68
CA LEU A 51 3.07 9.58 6.02
C LEU A 51 3.04 8.12 5.56
N VAL A 52 3.42 7.89 4.30
CA VAL A 52 3.58 6.56 3.70
C VAL A 52 4.98 6.43 3.13
N VAL A 53 5.60 5.26 3.32
CA VAL A 53 6.86 4.91 2.68
C VAL A 53 6.65 3.63 1.88
N TYR A 54 7.12 3.60 0.64
CA TYR A 54 6.96 2.43 -0.22
C TYR A 54 8.07 2.32 -1.28
N ARG A 55 8.12 1.16 -1.95
CA ARG A 55 8.96 0.86 -3.12
C ARG A 55 8.33 -0.23 -3.98
N LEU A 56 8.73 -0.30 -5.24
CA LEU A 56 8.54 -1.47 -6.12
C LEU A 56 9.91 -1.90 -6.65
N PRO A 57 10.59 -2.85 -5.97
CA PRO A 57 11.92 -3.27 -6.38
C PRO A 57 11.84 -4.15 -7.64
N ALA A 58 12.85 -4.08 -8.50
CA ALA A 58 12.84 -4.71 -9.82
C ALA A 58 12.71 -6.26 -9.75
N GLU A 59 13.32 -6.85 -8.73
CA GLU A 59 13.28 -8.29 -8.45
C GLU A 59 11.88 -8.81 -8.09
N HIS A 60 10.95 -7.93 -7.74
CA HIS A 60 9.56 -8.28 -7.39
C HIS A 60 8.56 -8.00 -8.50
N LEU A 61 9.03 -7.56 -9.67
CA LEU A 61 8.19 -7.35 -10.84
C LEU A 61 8.08 -8.66 -11.64
N PRO A 62 6.89 -9.00 -12.15
CA PRO A 62 6.77 -10.07 -13.14
C PRO A 62 7.67 -9.80 -14.33
N LYS A 63 8.30 -10.83 -14.88
CA LYS A 63 9.32 -10.72 -15.96
C LYS A 63 8.82 -9.94 -17.18
N ASP A 64 7.54 -10.08 -17.52
CA ASP A 64 6.91 -9.48 -18.69
C ASP A 64 6.02 -8.28 -18.32
N SER A 65 6.15 -7.76 -17.09
CA SER A 65 5.47 -6.55 -16.62
C SER A 65 5.98 -5.31 -17.36
N ARG A 66 5.06 -4.41 -17.70
CA ARG A 66 5.37 -3.06 -18.22
C ARG A 66 5.53 -2.04 -17.11
N THR A 67 5.26 -2.43 -15.87
CA THR A 67 5.43 -1.58 -14.71
C THR A 67 6.92 -1.40 -14.40
N GLU A 68 7.36 -0.16 -14.32
CA GLU A 68 8.75 0.15 -13.98
C GLU A 68 9.02 0.03 -12.48
N PRO A 69 10.26 -0.32 -12.07
CA PRO A 69 10.65 -0.28 -10.67
C PRO A 69 10.48 1.11 -10.08
N VAL A 70 10.01 1.17 -8.84
CA VAL A 70 9.84 2.41 -8.08
C VAL A 70 10.86 2.41 -6.95
N PRO A 71 11.80 3.38 -6.90
CA PRO A 71 12.73 3.49 -5.78
C PRO A 71 11.99 3.86 -4.49
N TRP A 72 12.69 3.82 -3.36
CA TRP A 72 12.17 4.29 -2.09
C TRP A 72 11.53 5.67 -2.22
N THR A 73 10.24 5.75 -1.92
CA THR A 73 9.43 6.95 -2.02
C THR A 73 8.73 7.18 -0.68
N ALA A 74 8.91 8.37 -0.11
CA ALA A 74 8.16 8.84 1.04
C ALA A 74 7.13 9.88 0.58
N MET A 75 5.87 9.65 0.92
CA MET A 75 4.74 10.51 0.57
C MET A 75 4.18 11.14 1.84
N VAL A 76 4.32 12.45 1.95
CA VAL A 76 3.74 13.25 3.02
C VAL A 76 2.37 13.76 2.57
N ASN A 77 1.35 13.56 3.41
CA ASN A 77 -0.04 13.94 3.16
C ASN A 77 -0.60 13.45 1.80
N PRO A 78 -0.45 12.16 1.44
CA PRO A 78 -0.94 11.68 0.15
C PRO A 78 -2.48 11.76 0.05
N VAL A 79 -2.95 12.06 -1.16
CA VAL A 79 -4.37 12.08 -1.54
C VAL A 79 -4.55 11.32 -2.86
N ILE A 80 -5.47 10.37 -2.87
CA ILE A 80 -5.81 9.54 -4.03
C ILE A 80 -7.08 10.04 -4.70
N GLU A 81 -7.05 10.10 -6.03
CA GLU A 81 -8.19 10.34 -6.90
C GLU A 81 -8.29 9.19 -7.93
N PRO A 82 -9.38 8.41 -7.94
CA PRO A 82 -9.62 7.43 -9.00
C PRO A 82 -9.75 8.12 -10.37
N LEU A 83 -9.08 7.58 -11.39
CA LEU A 83 -9.17 8.11 -12.76
C LEU A 83 -10.40 7.58 -13.52
N SER A 84 -11.00 6.50 -13.03
CA SER A 84 -12.24 5.92 -13.54
C SER A 84 -12.88 4.99 -12.51
N ASP A 85 -14.12 4.57 -12.78
CA ASP A 85 -14.83 3.55 -11.99
C ASP A 85 -14.35 2.13 -12.30
N ASN A 86 -13.35 1.95 -13.16
CA ASN A 86 -12.79 0.64 -13.43
C ASN A 86 -12.06 0.11 -12.19
N THR A 87 -12.52 -1.04 -11.72
CA THR A 87 -11.96 -1.72 -10.56
C THR A 87 -11.48 -3.12 -10.90
N GLN A 88 -10.55 -3.65 -10.12
CA GLN A 88 -10.13 -5.05 -10.17
C GLN A 88 -10.20 -5.68 -8.78
N MET A 89 -10.45 -6.99 -8.72
CA MET A 89 -10.40 -7.76 -7.48
C MET A 89 -9.00 -8.32 -7.29
N ILE A 90 -8.35 -7.98 -6.19
CA ILE A 90 -6.94 -8.32 -5.95
C ILE A 90 -6.74 -8.83 -4.53
N TRP A 91 -5.91 -9.87 -4.39
CA TRP A 91 -5.54 -10.38 -3.07
C TRP A 91 -4.56 -9.45 -2.38
N GLU A 92 -4.87 -9.03 -1.17
CA GLU A 92 -4.05 -8.19 -0.32
C GLU A 92 -3.57 -8.97 0.91
N ARG A 93 -2.43 -8.53 1.44
CA ARG A 93 -1.95 -8.88 2.77
C ARG A 93 -1.57 -7.61 3.51
N CYS A 94 -1.45 -7.68 4.83
CA CYS A 94 -1.04 -6.54 5.62
C CYS A 94 -0.14 -6.96 6.77
N LEU A 95 0.90 -6.18 7.05
CA LEU A 95 1.78 -6.38 8.21
C LEU A 95 1.03 -6.32 9.54
N SER A 96 -0.06 -5.54 9.58
CA SER A 96 -0.94 -5.43 10.73
C SER A 96 -1.85 -6.66 10.89
N LEU A 97 -1.90 -7.59 9.93
CA LEU A 97 -2.72 -8.82 9.92
C LEU A 97 -1.89 -10.02 9.44
N PRO A 98 -0.85 -10.43 10.19
CA PRO A 98 0.03 -11.51 9.76
C PRO A 98 -0.72 -12.82 9.56
N GLY A 99 -0.39 -13.55 8.50
CA GLY A 99 -0.96 -14.86 8.19
C GLY A 99 -2.36 -14.84 7.56
N LEU A 100 -2.87 -13.67 7.18
CA LEU A 100 -4.20 -13.51 6.57
C LEU A 100 -4.10 -12.79 5.22
N PHE A 101 -4.90 -13.25 4.27
CA PHE A 101 -5.09 -12.66 2.96
C PHE A 101 -6.56 -12.31 2.75
N GLY A 102 -6.81 -11.22 2.04
CA GLY A 102 -8.16 -10.82 1.65
C GLY A 102 -8.23 -10.37 0.20
N LYS A 103 -9.20 -10.85 -0.56
CA LYS A 103 -9.48 -10.35 -1.91
C LYS A 103 -10.37 -9.11 -1.78
N VAL A 104 -9.92 -7.99 -2.32
CA VAL A 104 -10.63 -6.72 -2.20
C VAL A 104 -10.73 -6.01 -3.55
N LYS A 105 -11.75 -5.17 -3.68
CA LYS A 105 -11.95 -4.33 -4.87
C LYS A 105 -11.11 -3.05 -4.77
N ARG A 106 -10.33 -2.75 -5.80
CA ARG A 106 -9.52 -1.53 -5.91
C ARG A 106 -9.75 -0.83 -7.24
N HIS A 107 -9.65 0.50 -7.25
CA HIS A 107 -9.56 1.23 -8.51
C HIS A 107 -8.29 0.83 -9.22
N ARG A 108 -8.41 0.49 -10.51
CA ARG A 108 -7.29 0.03 -11.31
C ARG A 108 -6.31 1.15 -11.64
N ASP A 109 -6.84 2.36 -11.81
CA ASP A 109 -6.12 3.53 -12.28
C ASP A 109 -6.39 4.69 -11.32
N ILE A 110 -5.34 5.25 -10.72
CA ILE A 110 -5.43 6.36 -9.77
C ILE A 110 -4.44 7.47 -10.11
N ARG A 111 -4.80 8.70 -9.76
CA ARG A 111 -3.86 9.80 -9.54
C ARG A 111 -3.60 9.92 -8.05
N ILE A 112 -2.35 10.07 -7.65
CA ILE A 112 -1.95 10.39 -6.29
C ILE A 112 -1.19 11.70 -6.28
N THR A 113 -1.53 12.59 -5.35
CA THR A 113 -0.79 13.83 -5.08
C THR A 113 -0.25 13.79 -3.66
N TYR A 114 0.97 14.30 -3.46
CA TYR A 114 1.64 14.29 -2.15
C TYR A 114 2.75 15.34 -2.10
N SER A 115 3.34 15.56 -0.93
CA SER A 115 4.61 16.28 -0.78
C SER A 115 5.74 15.32 -0.48
N THR A 116 6.92 15.57 -1.05
CA THR A 116 8.17 14.89 -0.71
C THR A 116 8.69 15.37 0.66
N LEU A 117 9.74 14.73 1.19
CA LEU A 117 10.38 15.12 2.45
C LEU A 117 11.04 16.52 2.40
N ASP A 118 11.44 16.99 1.22
CA ASP A 118 11.89 18.36 1.00
C ASP A 118 10.73 19.35 0.75
N GLY A 119 9.48 18.91 0.91
CA GLY A 119 8.28 19.72 0.77
C GLY A 119 7.92 20.10 -0.67
N THR A 120 8.48 19.40 -1.66
CA THR A 120 8.15 19.58 -3.07
C THR A 120 6.84 18.86 -3.38
N PRO A 121 5.85 19.52 -4.00
CA PRO A 121 4.61 18.85 -4.42
C PRO A 121 4.89 17.94 -5.62
N GLU A 122 4.35 16.73 -5.58
CA GLU A 122 4.47 15.72 -6.61
C GLU A 122 3.10 15.13 -6.98
N GLU A 123 2.97 14.72 -8.23
CA GLU A 123 1.81 14.00 -8.76
C GLU A 123 2.29 12.75 -9.50
N ARG A 124 1.55 11.64 -9.34
CA ARG A 124 1.81 10.40 -10.07
C ARG A 124 0.51 9.73 -10.49
N ILE A 125 0.51 9.15 -11.68
CA ILE A 125 -0.50 8.17 -12.10
C ILE A 125 0.05 6.77 -11.80
N ALA A 126 -0.75 5.95 -11.13
CA ALA A 126 -0.42 4.57 -10.82
C ALA A 126 -1.52 3.64 -11.35
N HIS A 127 -1.10 2.42 -11.73
CA HIS A 127 -1.94 1.41 -12.35
C HIS A 127 -1.80 0.07 -11.62
N GLY A 128 -2.81 -0.81 -11.76
CA GLY A 128 -2.74 -2.21 -11.36
C GLY A 128 -2.26 -2.42 -9.92
N PHE A 129 -1.23 -3.24 -9.74
CA PHE A 129 -0.66 -3.52 -8.43
C PHE A 129 -0.12 -2.26 -7.74
N HIS A 130 0.49 -1.33 -8.49
CA HIS A 130 0.98 -0.07 -7.91
C HIS A 130 -0.19 0.77 -7.38
N ALA A 131 -1.28 0.88 -8.13
CA ALA A 131 -2.49 1.57 -7.68
C ALA A 131 -3.08 0.91 -6.42
N MET A 132 -3.14 -0.43 -6.38
CA MET A 132 -3.60 -1.17 -5.20
C MET A 132 -2.73 -0.87 -3.98
N LEU A 133 -1.39 -0.98 -4.12
CA LEU A 133 -0.45 -0.76 -3.03
C LEU A 133 -0.67 0.63 -2.41
N LEU A 134 -0.77 1.67 -3.23
CA LEU A 134 -0.97 3.03 -2.74
C LEU A 134 -2.33 3.22 -2.07
N GLN A 135 -3.39 2.62 -2.62
CA GLN A 135 -4.72 2.62 -1.98
C GLN A 135 -4.70 1.90 -0.63
N HIS A 136 -3.98 0.76 -0.52
CA HIS A 136 -3.80 0.04 0.74
C HIS A 136 -3.08 0.87 1.78
N GLU A 137 -1.96 1.49 1.44
CA GLU A 137 -1.21 2.30 2.39
C GLU A 137 -1.96 3.58 2.80
N CYS A 138 -2.70 4.19 1.86
CA CYS A 138 -3.52 5.36 2.18
C CYS A 138 -4.73 5.00 3.05
N ASP A 139 -5.32 3.81 2.91
CA ASP A 139 -6.38 3.35 3.80
C ASP A 139 -5.96 3.35 5.27
N HIS A 140 -4.71 2.97 5.58
CA HIS A 140 -4.20 3.03 6.96
C HIS A 140 -4.17 4.44 7.52
N LEU A 141 -4.00 5.46 6.67
CA LEU A 141 -4.07 6.87 7.09
C LEU A 141 -5.48 7.31 7.46
N ASP A 142 -6.48 6.60 6.95
CA ASP A 142 -7.90 6.88 7.17
C ASP A 142 -8.54 5.88 8.16
N GLY A 143 -7.71 5.06 8.83
CA GLY A 143 -8.16 4.07 9.80
C GLY A 143 -8.87 2.86 9.18
N VAL A 144 -8.67 2.62 7.88
CA VAL A 144 -9.28 1.52 7.12
C VAL A 144 -8.26 0.39 6.98
N LEU A 145 -8.69 -0.84 7.25
CA LEU A 145 -7.91 -2.05 7.00
C LEU A 145 -8.56 -2.87 5.91
N TYR A 146 -7.79 -3.64 5.13
CA TYR A 146 -8.33 -4.41 4.00
C TYR A 146 -9.53 -5.33 4.36
N PRO A 147 -9.66 -5.93 5.56
CA PRO A 147 -10.85 -6.75 5.85
C PRO A 147 -12.16 -5.96 5.84
N MET A 148 -12.09 -4.63 6.00
CA MET A 148 -13.24 -3.74 5.90
C MET A 148 -13.68 -3.50 4.45
N ARG A 149 -12.85 -3.91 3.47
CA ARG A 149 -13.11 -3.80 2.02
C ARG A 149 -13.48 -5.14 1.36
N ILE A 150 -13.52 -6.23 2.12
CA ILE A 150 -13.89 -7.56 1.62
C ILE A 150 -15.40 -7.61 1.39
N GLU A 151 -15.84 -8.10 0.22
CA GLU A 151 -17.27 -8.17 -0.15
C GLU A 151 -17.89 -9.50 0.27
N ASP A 152 -17.18 -10.63 0.08
CA ASP A 152 -17.62 -11.97 0.51
C ASP A 152 -16.55 -12.70 1.33
N ILE A 153 -16.64 -12.56 2.66
CA ILE A 153 -15.71 -13.20 3.61
C ILE A 153 -15.61 -14.74 3.46
N LYS A 154 -16.61 -15.42 2.88
CA LYS A 154 -16.59 -16.88 2.74
C LYS A 154 -15.60 -17.36 1.68
N THR A 155 -15.34 -16.54 0.69
CA THR A 155 -14.53 -16.89 -0.49
C THR A 155 -13.31 -15.98 -0.66
N GLU A 156 -13.36 -14.78 -0.07
CA GLU A 156 -12.37 -13.72 -0.26
C GLU A 156 -11.55 -13.44 0.99
N PHE A 157 -11.70 -14.21 2.07
CA PHE A 157 -10.86 -14.06 3.27
C PHE A 157 -10.30 -15.40 3.69
N SER A 158 -8.98 -15.50 3.77
CA SER A 158 -8.31 -16.79 3.94
C SER A 158 -7.04 -16.67 4.76
N PHE A 159 -6.65 -17.78 5.39
CA PHE A 159 -5.31 -17.91 5.95
C PHE A 159 -4.29 -18.05 4.82
N ALA A 160 -3.10 -17.49 5.03
CA ALA A 160 -1.97 -17.63 4.13
C ALA A 160 -1.67 -19.11 3.80
N SER A 161 -1.82 -19.99 4.80
CA SER A 161 -1.57 -21.42 4.67
C SER A 161 -2.45 -22.13 3.63
N GLU A 162 -3.62 -21.59 3.31
CA GLU A 162 -4.51 -22.17 2.29
C GLU A 162 -3.95 -22.00 0.86
N PHE A 163 -3.02 -21.06 0.66
CA PHE A 163 -2.30 -20.87 -0.61
C PHE A 163 -1.02 -21.73 -0.70
N GLY A 164 -0.64 -22.41 0.38
CA GLY A 164 0.55 -23.25 0.47
C GLY A 164 1.41 -22.95 1.70
N ASP A 165 2.21 -23.93 2.10
CA ASP A 165 3.16 -23.77 3.21
C ASP A 165 4.21 -22.71 2.87
N GLY A 166 4.37 -21.72 3.75
CA GLY A 166 5.39 -20.68 3.60
C GLY A 166 5.06 -19.58 2.59
N VAL A 167 3.83 -19.49 2.10
CA VAL A 167 3.39 -18.36 1.25
C VAL A 167 3.37 -17.07 2.07
N THR A 168 4.42 -16.27 1.92
CA THR A 168 4.54 -14.93 2.51
C THR A 168 4.14 -13.82 1.53
N HIS A 169 4.07 -14.15 0.23
CA HIS A 169 3.77 -13.22 -0.86
C HIS A 169 2.76 -13.87 -1.81
N PHE A 170 1.78 -13.10 -2.28
CA PHE A 170 0.91 -13.54 -3.37
C PHE A 170 1.62 -13.27 -4.70
N ASP A 171 1.66 -14.28 -5.58
CA ASP A 171 2.17 -14.12 -6.94
C ASP A 171 1.07 -13.50 -7.80
N TYR A 172 1.21 -12.20 -8.05
CA TYR A 172 0.33 -11.47 -8.94
C TYR A 172 0.69 -11.82 -10.38
N SER A 173 -0.33 -12.07 -11.19
CA SER A 173 -0.16 -12.17 -12.64
C SER A 173 0.39 -10.87 -13.22
N THR A 174 1.04 -10.96 -14.39
CA THR A 174 1.44 -9.77 -15.16
C THR A 174 0.25 -8.83 -15.43
N ALA A 175 -0.94 -9.40 -15.67
CA ALA A 175 -2.16 -8.63 -15.89
C ALA A 175 -2.58 -7.82 -14.67
N GLU A 176 -2.63 -8.43 -13.49
CA GLU A 176 -2.93 -7.72 -12.23
C GLU A 176 -1.89 -6.64 -11.94
N PHE A 177 -0.61 -6.93 -12.22
CA PHE A 177 0.49 -6.01 -11.97
C PHE A 177 0.39 -4.76 -12.86
N ASP A 178 0.15 -4.96 -14.15
CA ASP A 178 0.04 -3.90 -15.15
C ASP A 178 -1.33 -3.21 -15.21
N GLY A 179 -2.31 -3.68 -14.43
CA GLY A 179 -3.68 -3.16 -14.49
C GLY A 179 -4.34 -3.44 -15.84
N LEU A 180 -4.12 -4.64 -16.38
CA LEU A 180 -4.88 -5.14 -17.52
C LEU A 180 -6.23 -5.68 -17.03
N PRO A 181 -7.29 -5.66 -17.86
CA PRO A 181 -8.56 -6.30 -17.52
C PRO A 181 -8.37 -7.80 -17.25
N ASP A 182 -9.16 -8.35 -16.34
CA ASP A 182 -9.29 -9.81 -16.16
C ASP A 182 -9.83 -10.41 -17.48
N GLU A 183 -9.23 -11.51 -17.95
CA GLU A 183 -9.68 -12.25 -19.15
C GLU A 183 -10.99 -13.02 -18.93
#